data_AF-A0A257ZS33-F1
#
_entry.id   AF-A0A257ZS33-F1
#
_cell.length_a   1.000
_cell.length_b   1.000
_cell.length_c   1.000
_cell.angle_alpha   90.00
_cell.angle_beta   90.00
_cell.angle_gamma   90.00
#
_symmetry.space_group_name_H-M   'P 1'
#
loop_
_entity.id
_entity.type
_entity.pdbx_description
1 polymer ?
#
loop_
_entity_poly.entity_id
_entity_poly.type
_entity_poly.pdbx_seq_one_letter_code
_entity_poly.pdbx_strand_id
1 'polypeptide(L)'
;MARKSIEERLAQLDAQRATLKARLSKQERANDTRRKVLLGALVMHRLEGGPDQFSRDLGDWLRRELPGFLTRDGDKELFADLLGKAADAQTAGSAGEAGS
;
A
#
# COMPACT_ATOMS: atom_id res chain seq x y z
N MET A 1 11.59 -26.63 -49.36
CA MET A 1 11.30 -25.85 -48.13
C MET A 1 11.55 -24.38 -48.42
N ALA A 2 10.50 -23.62 -48.75
CA ALA A 2 10.63 -22.19 -49.04
C ALA A 2 11.16 -21.47 -47.78
N ARG A 3 12.30 -20.78 -47.90
CA ARG A 3 12.78 -19.91 -46.83
C ARG A 3 11.78 -18.77 -46.72
N LYS A 4 11.18 -18.60 -45.53
CA LYS A 4 10.42 -17.39 -45.18
C LYS A 4 11.23 -16.16 -45.57
N SER A 5 10.57 -15.16 -46.14
CA SER A 5 11.23 -13.90 -46.50
C SER A 5 11.80 -13.25 -45.23
N ILE A 6 12.81 -12.39 -45.40
CA ILE A 6 13.41 -11.67 -44.27
C ILE A 6 12.34 -10.85 -43.53
N GLU A 7 11.37 -10.29 -44.25
CA GLU A 7 10.25 -9.54 -43.70
C GLU A 7 9.33 -10.41 -42.83
N GLU A 8 8.98 -11.61 -43.29
CA GLU A 8 8.15 -12.55 -42.52
C GLU A 8 8.86 -12.98 -41.21
N ARG A 9 10.18 -13.15 -41.27
CA ARG A 9 10.99 -13.48 -40.08
C ARG A 9 11.05 -12.31 -39.11
N LEU A 10 11.20 -11.08 -39.61
CA LEU A 10 11.20 -9.88 -38.80
C LEU A 10 9.85 -9.68 -38.10
N ALA A 11 8.75 -9.81 -38.85
CA ALA A 11 7.40 -9.75 -38.31
C ALA A 11 7.14 -10.83 -37.24
N GLN A 12 7.65 -12.05 -37.45
CA GLN A 12 7.55 -13.13 -36.46
C GLN A 12 8.32 -12.81 -35.18
N LEU A 13 9.54 -12.27 -35.28
CA LEU A 13 10.34 -11.88 -34.12
C LEU A 13 9.71 -10.72 -33.35
N ASP A 14 9.16 -9.74 -34.05
CA ASP A 14 8.46 -8.61 -33.41
C ASP A 14 7.19 -9.06 -32.68
N ALA A 15 6.42 -9.98 -33.27
CA ALA A 15 5.25 -10.56 -32.60
C ALA A 15 5.64 -11.35 -31.34
N GLN A 16 6.74 -12.11 -31.39
CA GLN A 16 7.27 -12.83 -30.22
C GLN A 16 7.74 -11.86 -29.14
N ARG A 17 8.46 -10.79 -29.51
CA ARG A 17 8.90 -9.75 -28.59
C ARG A 17 7.72 -9.05 -27.92
N ALA A 18 6.68 -8.69 -28.68
CA ALA A 18 5.48 -8.06 -28.14
C ALA A 18 4.78 -8.98 -27.12
N THR A 19 4.68 -10.28 -27.44
CA THR A 19 4.09 -11.29 -26.54
C THR A 19 4.88 -11.42 -25.24
N LEU A 20 6.21 -11.52 -25.33
CA LEU A 20 7.08 -11.62 -24.15
C LEU A 20 7.00 -10.36 -23.28
N LYS A 21 7.00 -9.16 -23.89
CA LYS A 21 6.82 -7.89 -23.18
C LYS A 21 5.48 -7.80 -22.46
N ALA A 22 4.39 -8.21 -23.12
CA ALA A 22 3.07 -8.22 -22.51
C ALA A 22 3.02 -9.17 -21.30
N ARG A 23 3.64 -10.35 -21.41
CA ARG A 23 3.74 -11.30 -20.31
C ARG A 23 4.59 -10.77 -19.16
N LEU A 24 5.72 -10.11 -19.45
CA LEU A 24 6.57 -9.49 -18.44
C LEU A 24 5.80 -8.39 -17.68
N SER A 25 5.16 -7.47 -18.39
CA SER A 25 4.35 -6.41 -17.78
C SER A 25 3.21 -6.96 -16.91
N LYS A 26 2.57 -8.07 -17.33
CA LYS A 26 1.56 -8.75 -16.51
C LYS A 26 2.18 -9.29 -15.22
N GLN A 27 3.36 -9.92 -15.30
CA GLN A 27 4.06 -10.45 -14.14
C GLN A 27 4.50 -9.35 -13.18
N GLU A 28 5.01 -8.23 -13.69
CA GLU A 28 5.41 -7.07 -12.90
C GLU A 28 4.23 -6.49 -12.13
N ARG A 29 3.09 -6.27 -12.80
CA ARG A 29 1.87 -5.81 -12.13
C ARG A 29 1.37 -6.78 -11.06
N ALA A 30 1.39 -8.09 -11.35
CA ALA A 30 1.00 -9.11 -10.37
C ALA A 30 1.91 -9.10 -9.14
N ASN A 31 3.22 -8.91 -9.34
CA ASN A 31 4.19 -8.86 -8.27
C ASN A 31 4.08 -7.56 -7.46
N ASP A 32 3.85 -6.43 -8.13
CA ASP A 32 3.60 -5.13 -7.49
C ASP A 32 2.33 -5.16 -6.62
N THR A 33 1.22 -5.69 -7.14
CA THR A 33 0.00 -5.89 -6.35
C THR A 33 0.26 -6.78 -5.14
N ARG A 34 0.96 -7.92 -5.32
CA ARG A 34 1.29 -8.82 -4.21
C ARG A 34 2.16 -8.13 -3.16
N ARG A 35 3.16 -7.36 -3.57
CA ARG A 35 4.03 -6.60 -2.65
C ARG A 35 3.23 -5.60 -1.83
N LYS A 36 2.36 -4.81 -2.48
CA LYS A 36 1.51 -3.81 -1.82
C LYS A 36 0.57 -4.46 -0.80
N VAL A 37 -0.07 -5.57 -1.17
CA VAL A 37 -0.96 -6.32 -0.27
C VAL A 37 -0.21 -6.89 0.93
N LEU A 38 0.93 -7.54 0.71
CA LEU A 38 1.71 -8.12 1.81
C LEU A 38 2.25 -7.05 2.77
N LEU A 39 2.71 -5.92 2.24
CA LEU A 39 3.18 -4.81 3.07
C LEU A 39 2.03 -4.23 3.90
N GLY A 40 0.86 -4.01 3.28
CA GLY A 40 -0.34 -3.55 3.99
C GLY A 40 -0.76 -4.53 5.09
N ALA A 41 -0.81 -5.83 4.80
CA ALA A 41 -1.17 -6.85 5.78
C ALA A 41 -0.22 -6.87 6.98
N LEU A 42 1.09 -6.71 6.76
CA LEU A 42 2.08 -6.62 7.84
C LEU A 42 1.85 -5.38 8.72
N VAL A 43 1.60 -4.22 8.10
CA VAL A 43 1.32 -2.98 8.82
C VAL A 43 0.05 -3.11 9.67
N MET A 44 -1.03 -3.66 9.11
CA MET A 44 -2.27 -3.90 9.86
C MET A 44 -2.05 -4.86 11.03
N HIS A 45 -1.39 -6.00 10.79
CA HIS A 45 -1.04 -6.94 11.85
C HIS A 45 -0.21 -6.28 12.96
N ARG A 46 0.67 -5.32 12.61
CA ARG A 46 1.46 -4.60 13.60
C ARG A 46 0.60 -3.65 14.44
N LEU A 47 -0.33 -2.94 13.83
CA LEU A 47 -1.27 -2.07 14.55
C LEU A 47 -2.22 -2.85 15.48
N GLU A 48 -2.55 -4.09 15.12
CA GLU A 48 -3.39 -4.99 15.93
C GLU A 48 -2.61 -5.71 17.04
N GLY A 49 -1.32 -5.97 16.82
CA GLY A 49 -0.48 -6.86 17.64
C GLY A 49 -0.10 -6.38 19.05
N GLY A 50 -0.58 -5.21 19.49
CA GLY A 50 -0.46 -4.75 20.88
C GLY A 50 0.25 -3.40 21.07
N PRO A 51 0.28 -2.88 22.31
CA PRO A 51 0.60 -1.48 22.61
C PRO A 51 2.11 -1.21 22.74
N ASP A 52 2.96 -1.83 21.92
CA ASP A 52 4.39 -1.52 21.93
C ASP A 52 4.65 -0.12 21.31
N GLN A 53 5.75 0.51 21.72
CA GLN A 53 6.05 1.89 21.33
C GLN A 53 6.05 2.08 19.82
N PHE A 54 6.63 1.11 19.09
CA PHE A 54 6.69 1.17 17.64
C PHE A 54 5.30 1.14 16.98
N SER A 55 4.36 0.32 17.48
CA SER A 55 3.01 0.28 16.89
C SER A 55 2.22 1.57 17.18
N ARG A 56 2.48 2.23 18.31
CA ARG A 56 1.95 3.57 18.61
C ARG A 56 2.52 4.62 17.66
N ASP A 57 3.85 4.70 17.55
CA ASP A 57 4.55 5.64 16.67
C ASP A 57 4.13 5.45 15.20
N LEU A 58 3.97 4.19 14.77
CA LEU A 58 3.50 3.85 13.43
C LEU A 58 2.07 4.31 13.20
N GLY A 59 1.18 4.11 14.18
CA GLY A 59 -0.19 4.59 14.11
C GLY A 59 -0.26 6.12 14.01
N ASP A 60 0.52 6.83 14.82
CA ASP A 60 0.55 8.29 14.81
C ASP A 60 1.14 8.84 13.51
N TRP A 61 2.18 8.20 12.98
CA TRP A 61 2.73 8.51 11.67
C TRP A 61 1.68 8.31 10.56
N LEU A 62 0.97 7.18 10.55
CA LEU A 62 -0.07 6.89 9.56
C LEU A 62 -1.21 7.91 9.60
N ARG A 63 -1.66 8.35 10.78
CA ARG A 63 -2.70 9.36 10.92
C ARG A 63 -2.31 10.72 10.36
N ARG A 64 -1.01 11.05 10.38
CA ARG A 64 -0.50 12.30 9.80
C ARG A 64 -0.33 12.20 8.28
N GLU A 65 0.22 11.10 7.78
CA GLU A 65 0.59 10.98 6.37
C GLU A 65 -0.57 10.49 5.47
N LEU A 66 -1.41 9.56 5.94
CA LEU A 66 -2.51 8.99 5.14
C LEU A 66 -3.49 10.03 4.59
N PRO A 67 -3.93 11.05 5.35
CA PRO A 67 -4.84 12.06 4.82
C PRO A 67 -4.27 12.84 3.63
N GLY A 68 -2.95 13.06 3.59
CA GLY A 68 -2.26 13.70 2.47
C GLY A 68 -1.97 12.75 1.31
N PHE A 69 -1.82 11.46 1.59
CA PHE A 69 -1.61 10.42 0.58
C PHE A 69 -2.90 10.01 -0.13
N LEU A 70 -4.03 9.97 0.59
CA LEU A 70 -5.33 9.57 0.07
C LEU A 70 -6.00 10.73 -0.67
N THR A 71 -6.05 10.63 -1.99
CA THR A 71 -6.58 11.68 -2.86
C THR A 71 -8.10 11.62 -3.05
N ARG A 72 -8.73 10.48 -2.78
CA ARG A 72 -10.17 10.26 -2.97
C ARG A 72 -10.87 10.17 -1.62
N ASP A 73 -12.04 10.80 -1.51
CA ASP A 73 -12.78 10.80 -0.25
C ASP A 73 -13.29 9.40 0.11
N GLY A 74 -13.73 8.61 -0.87
CA GLY A 74 -14.10 7.21 -0.64
C GLY A 74 -12.95 6.35 -0.12
N ASP A 75 -11.69 6.67 -0.47
CA ASP A 75 -10.54 5.96 0.09
C ASP A 75 -10.30 6.39 1.55
N LYS A 76 -10.51 7.67 1.89
CA LYS A 76 -10.38 8.17 3.28
C LYS A 76 -11.39 7.51 4.22
N GLU A 77 -12.61 7.28 3.74
CA GLU A 77 -13.66 6.59 4.51
C GLU A 77 -13.25 5.17 4.91
N LEU A 78 -12.50 4.46 4.06
CA LEU A 78 -11.99 3.11 4.35
C LEU A 78 -10.98 3.07 5.52
N PHE A 79 -10.38 4.20 5.87
CA PHE A 79 -9.39 4.32 6.96
C PHE A 79 -9.90 5.16 8.13
N ALA A 80 -11.21 5.47 8.19
CA ALA A 80 -11.76 6.36 9.21
C ALA A 80 -11.53 5.87 10.65
N ASP A 81 -11.52 4.56 10.86
CA ASP A 81 -11.20 3.88 12.12
C ASP A 81 -9.75 4.14 12.56
N LEU A 82 -8.82 4.08 11.60
CA LEU A 82 -7.40 4.36 11.82
C LEU A 82 -7.16 5.85 12.08
N LEU A 83 -7.80 6.72 11.29
CA LEU A 83 -7.68 8.17 11.36
C LEU A 83 -8.35 8.77 12.62
N GLY A 84 -9.45 8.18 13.09
CA GLY A 84 -10.24 8.66 14.23
C GLY A 84 -9.70 8.28 15.62
N LYS A 85 -8.79 7.31 15.73
CA LYS A 85 -8.32 6.78 17.02
C LYS A 85 -7.32 7.69 17.78
N ALA A 86 -7.01 8.88 17.26
CA ALA A 86 -6.13 9.84 17.95
C ALA A 86 -6.80 10.59 19.12
N ALA A 87 -8.13 10.55 19.24
CA ALA A 87 -8.84 11.36 20.23
C ALA A 87 -8.84 10.79 21.67
N ASP A 88 -8.57 9.50 21.87
CA ASP A 88 -8.68 8.88 23.21
C ASP A 88 -7.40 8.96 24.06
N ALA A 89 -6.28 9.46 23.52
CA ALA A 89 -5.01 9.53 24.25
C ALA A 89 -4.74 10.87 24.95
N GLN A 90 -5.56 11.91 24.73
CA GLN A 90 -5.30 13.27 25.22
C GLN A 90 -6.18 13.72 26.40
N THR A 91 -7.09 12.86 26.90
CA THR A 91 -7.98 13.16 28.04
C THR A 91 -7.53 12.55 29.38
N ALA A 92 -6.30 12.02 29.48
CA ALA A 92 -5.76 11.45 30.71
C ALA A 92 -4.66 12.31 31.37
N GLY A 93 -4.58 13.60 31.05
CA GLY A 93 -3.51 14.51 31.50
C GLY A 93 -3.94 15.74 32.31
N SER A 94 -5.22 15.90 32.65
CA SER A 94 -5.69 17.08 33.41
C SER A 94 -6.76 16.69 34.45
N ALA A 95 -6.33 16.00 35.50
CA ALA A 95 -7.09 15.90 36.75
C ALA A 95 -6.09 15.68 37.89
N GLY A 96 -5.72 16.76 38.58
CA GLY A 96 -4.87 16.66 39.78
C GLY A 96 -4.16 17.93 40.23
N GLU A 97 -4.72 19.11 40.00
CA GLU A 97 -4.30 20.32 40.73
C GLU A 97 -5.56 20.92 41.38
N ALA A 98 -5.79 20.56 42.66
CA ALA A 98 -6.52 21.35 43.66
C ALA A 98 -6.74 20.52 44.95
N GLY A 99 -6.21 21.01 46.08
CA GLY A 99 -6.93 20.90 47.34
C GLY A 99 -6.17 20.34 48.55
N SER A 100 -5.72 21.28 49.39
CA SER A 100 -5.41 21.22 50.84
C SER A 100 -4.10 20.58 51.30
#